data_AF-A0A819Z6E3-F1
#
_entry.id   AF-A0A819Z6E3-F1
#
_cell.length_a   1.000
_cell.length_b   1.000
_cell.length_c   1.000
_cell.angle_alpha   90.00
_cell.angle_beta   90.00
_cell.angle_gamma   90.00
#
_symmetry.space_group_name_H-M   'P 1'
#
loop_
_entity.id
_entity.type
_entity.pdbx_description
1 polymer ?
#
loop_
_entity_poly.entity_id
_entity_poly.type
_entity_poly.pdbx_seq_one_letter_code
_entity_poly.pdbx_strand_id
1 'polypeptide(L)'
;MIYSISILIVSFTVIFCNDFTDYNIVGTTAHGWEFVRDLFLENFIKEKDLGASIAVYYQGNPVVDLIGGWFDESQTKPYDNDTLQLVFSTTKGIVAMAVAICVQQGLLDYSALVTKYWPEYGQNGKENTTVADILSHRAGLPYVSSPVDQYTNWTAMIHELEEQQPLWVPGTTHGYHSITYGWLAGELVRRVDPKKRSFGQFVKDEITTPTQTEFHIGLPPDMQHRVSLVVPQLDIKNILNESMLTYFEIWNDPKIHQAEIPNAIGMSTAWSIARLYAAFIGNVKNKFGQR
;
A
#
# COMPACT_ATOMS: atom_id res chain seq x y z
N MET A 1 46.72 33.75 -42.92
CA MET A 1 46.96 33.97 -41.48
C MET A 1 45.87 33.21 -40.75
N ILE A 2 46.19 32.01 -40.24
CA ILE A 2 45.21 31.05 -39.70
C ILE A 2 45.10 31.32 -38.20
N TYR A 3 43.91 31.69 -37.72
CA TYR A 3 43.65 31.86 -36.29
C TYR A 3 43.42 30.48 -35.66
N SER A 4 44.31 30.09 -34.75
CA SER A 4 44.21 28.87 -33.95
C SER A 4 43.19 29.08 -32.84
N ILE A 5 42.10 28.30 -32.86
CA ILE A 5 41.15 28.22 -31.74
C ILE A 5 41.68 27.15 -30.78
N SER A 6 42.18 27.57 -29.62
CA SER A 6 42.53 26.65 -28.53
C SER A 6 41.25 26.26 -27.79
N ILE A 7 40.77 25.04 -27.99
CA ILE A 7 39.73 24.44 -27.15
C ILE A 7 40.42 23.84 -25.92
N LEU A 8 40.14 24.40 -24.75
CA LEU A 8 40.52 23.80 -23.47
C LEU A 8 39.44 22.79 -23.08
N ILE A 9 39.70 21.50 -23.32
CA ILE A 9 38.87 20.42 -22.76
C ILE A 9 39.42 20.12 -21.37
N VAL A 10 38.73 20.59 -20.34
CA VAL A 10 39.01 20.18 -18.96
C VAL A 10 38.14 18.95 -18.68
N SER A 11 38.72 17.77 -18.87
CA SER A 11 38.11 16.52 -18.41
C SER A 11 38.46 16.34 -16.94
N PHE A 12 37.51 16.58 -16.04
CA PHE A 12 37.60 16.06 -14.68
C PHE A 12 37.11 14.62 -14.68
N THR A 13 38.04 13.67 -14.67
CA THR A 13 37.73 12.32 -14.18
C THR A 13 37.88 12.37 -12.66
N VAL A 14 36.80 12.75 -11.97
CA VAL A 14 36.73 12.53 -10.52
C VAL A 14 36.43 11.04 -10.34
N ILE A 15 37.46 10.25 -10.04
CA ILE A 15 37.23 8.94 -9.44
C ILE A 15 36.87 9.24 -7.98
N PHE A 16 35.58 9.33 -7.69
CA PHE A 16 35.14 9.16 -6.32
C PHE A 16 35.53 7.74 -5.93
N CYS A 17 36.53 7.61 -5.07
CA CYS A 17 36.62 6.44 -4.22
C CYS A 17 35.48 6.59 -3.20
N ASN A 18 34.25 6.35 -3.66
CA ASN A 18 33.19 6.01 -2.73
C ASN A 18 33.60 4.63 -2.23
N ASP A 19 33.69 4.47 -0.92
CA ASP A 19 33.46 3.16 -0.33
C ASP A 19 32.17 2.64 -0.97
N PHE A 20 32.28 1.72 -1.92
CA PHE A 20 31.16 1.01 -2.51
C PHE A 20 30.56 0.21 -1.35
N THR A 21 29.66 0.82 -0.59
CA THR A 21 28.76 0.04 0.23
C THR A 21 27.92 -0.77 -0.76
N ASP A 22 28.02 -2.09 -0.71
CA ASP A 22 27.43 -3.11 -1.62
C ASP A 22 25.88 -3.06 -1.77
N TYR A 23 25.23 -1.97 -1.38
CA TYR A 23 23.79 -1.83 -1.28
C TYR A 23 23.16 -1.10 -2.47
N ASN A 24 23.88 -0.84 -3.57
CA ASN A 24 23.32 -0.31 -4.83
C ASN A 24 22.35 0.89 -4.66
N ILE A 25 22.64 1.82 -3.73
CA ILE A 25 21.73 2.94 -3.48
C ILE A 25 21.75 3.90 -4.66
N VAL A 26 20.60 4.08 -5.31
CA VAL A 26 20.39 4.98 -6.44
C VAL A 26 19.16 5.86 -6.21
N GLY A 27 19.07 6.95 -6.97
CA GLY A 27 17.94 7.87 -6.89
C GLY A 27 18.36 9.32 -6.67
N THR A 28 17.43 10.15 -6.20
CA THR A 28 17.61 11.60 -6.06
C THR A 28 17.14 12.12 -4.71
N THR A 29 17.81 13.16 -4.25
CA THR A 29 17.38 14.02 -3.14
C THR A 29 17.44 15.47 -3.61
N ALA A 30 16.43 16.25 -3.25
CA ALA A 30 16.45 17.69 -3.44
C ALA A 30 17.43 18.32 -2.43
N HIS A 31 17.91 19.53 -2.73
CA HIS A 31 18.77 20.27 -1.84
C HIS A 31 18.13 20.46 -0.45
N GLY A 32 18.87 20.13 0.61
CA GLY A 32 18.42 20.15 2.00
C GLY A 32 17.78 18.84 2.48
N TRP A 33 17.62 17.84 1.61
CA TRP A 33 17.07 16.51 1.94
C TRP A 33 18.10 15.39 1.91
N GLU A 34 19.38 15.71 1.72
CA GLU A 34 20.49 14.75 1.62
C GLU A 34 20.61 13.88 2.89
N PHE A 35 20.23 14.42 4.06
CA PHE A 35 20.21 13.68 5.31
C PHE A 35 19.31 12.42 5.26
N VAL A 36 18.27 12.42 4.43
CA VAL A 36 17.41 11.24 4.24
C VAL A 36 18.17 10.12 3.53
N ARG A 37 19.02 10.46 2.55
CA ARG A 37 19.88 9.48 1.88
C ARG A 37 20.87 8.87 2.86
N ASP A 38 21.45 9.70 3.72
CA ASP A 38 22.45 9.24 4.68
C ASP A 38 21.81 8.29 5.71
N LEU A 39 20.62 8.62 6.24
CA LEU A 39 19.84 7.72 7.10
C LEU A 39 19.37 6.44 6.39
N PHE A 40 18.97 6.55 5.13
CA PHE A 40 18.58 5.40 4.32
C PHE A 40 19.75 4.43 4.14
N LEU A 41 20.96 4.94 3.86
CA LEU A 41 22.19 4.13 3.83
C LEU A 41 22.50 3.50 5.19
N GLU A 42 22.29 4.21 6.29
CA GLU A 42 22.49 3.66 7.63
C GLU A 42 21.61 2.44 7.92
N ASN A 43 20.37 2.39 7.42
CA ASN A 43 19.52 1.20 7.58
C ASN A 43 20.14 -0.05 6.94
N PHE A 44 20.74 0.06 5.75
CA PHE A 44 21.43 -1.08 5.13
C PHE A 44 22.66 -1.52 5.92
N ILE A 45 23.41 -0.58 6.49
CA ILE A 45 24.64 -0.87 7.24
C ILE A 45 24.32 -1.46 8.62
N LYS A 46 23.36 -0.87 9.35
CA LYS A 46 23.10 -1.18 10.76
C LYS A 46 21.97 -2.19 10.94
N GLU A 47 20.84 -1.93 10.28
CA GLU A 47 19.63 -2.75 10.39
C GLU A 47 19.59 -3.91 9.38
N LYS A 48 20.54 -3.90 8.43
CA LYS A 48 20.74 -4.95 7.42
C LYS A 48 19.52 -5.13 6.51
N ASP A 49 18.93 -4.00 6.09
CA ASP A 49 17.88 -4.01 5.08
C ASP A 49 18.33 -4.81 3.84
N LEU A 50 17.49 -5.75 3.40
CA LEU A 50 17.76 -6.57 2.22
C LEU A 50 17.60 -5.74 0.95
N GLY A 51 16.45 -5.08 0.83
CA GLY A 51 16.06 -4.21 -0.27
C GLY A 51 14.97 -3.27 0.21
N ALA A 52 15.06 -1.99 -0.16
CA ALA A 52 14.13 -0.97 0.30
C ALA A 52 14.02 0.18 -0.71
N SER A 53 12.94 0.94 -0.60
CA SER A 53 12.78 2.22 -1.28
C SER A 53 12.09 3.23 -0.38
N ILE A 54 12.41 4.51 -0.58
CA ILE A 54 11.79 5.64 0.12
C ILE A 54 11.50 6.76 -0.88
N ALA A 55 10.29 7.29 -0.82
CA ALA A 55 9.90 8.45 -1.59
C ALA A 55 9.20 9.47 -0.70
N VAL A 56 9.51 10.74 -0.90
CA VAL A 56 8.94 11.85 -0.13
C VAL A 56 8.48 12.93 -1.09
N TYR A 57 7.22 13.34 -0.90
CA TYR A 57 6.67 14.52 -1.52
C TYR A 57 6.53 15.63 -0.48
N TYR A 58 7.05 16.82 -0.79
CA TYR A 58 6.89 18.01 0.02
C TYR A 58 6.24 19.12 -0.81
N GLN A 59 5.07 19.59 -0.34
CA GLN A 59 4.27 20.60 -1.03
C GLN A 59 4.02 20.26 -2.51
N GLY A 60 3.72 19.00 -2.79
CA GLY A 60 3.45 18.50 -4.14
C GLY A 60 4.69 18.26 -5.02
N ASN A 61 5.91 18.49 -4.52
CA ASN A 61 7.15 18.22 -5.25
C ASN A 61 7.82 16.95 -4.72
N PRO A 62 8.29 16.04 -5.59
CA PRO A 62 9.14 14.94 -5.16
C PRO A 62 10.49 15.52 -4.69
N VAL A 63 10.83 15.27 -3.42
CA VAL A 63 12.07 15.77 -2.79
C VAL A 63 13.02 14.66 -2.41
N VAL A 64 12.52 13.42 -2.29
CA VAL A 64 13.32 12.20 -2.12
C VAL A 64 12.70 11.12 -2.98
N ASP A 65 13.54 10.40 -3.71
CA ASP A 65 13.19 9.17 -4.43
C ASP A 65 14.44 8.30 -4.45
N LEU A 66 14.56 7.40 -3.48
CA LEU A 66 15.74 6.57 -3.26
C LEU A 66 15.36 5.10 -3.21
N ILE A 67 16.26 4.28 -3.69
CA ILE A 67 16.09 2.84 -3.73
C ILE A 67 17.45 2.15 -3.59
N GLY A 68 17.48 1.00 -2.95
CA GLY A 68 18.72 0.26 -2.72
C GLY A 68 18.49 -1.17 -2.27
N GLY A 69 19.56 -1.93 -2.31
CA GLY A 69 19.65 -3.33 -1.91
C GLY A 69 19.28 -4.29 -3.02
N TRP A 70 18.70 -5.41 -2.61
CA TRP A 70 18.52 -6.61 -3.42
C TRP A 70 17.07 -7.08 -3.40
N PHE A 71 16.63 -7.62 -4.53
CA PHE A 71 15.27 -8.10 -4.74
C PHE A 71 14.91 -9.26 -3.81
N ASP A 72 15.88 -10.11 -3.47
CA ASP A 72 15.73 -11.26 -2.59
C ASP A 72 17.08 -11.64 -1.93
N GLU A 73 17.06 -12.65 -1.06
CA GLU A 73 18.25 -13.11 -0.30
C GLU A 73 19.37 -13.68 -1.18
N SER A 74 19.10 -13.99 -2.46
CA SER A 74 20.15 -14.45 -3.38
C SER A 74 21.13 -13.33 -3.73
N GLN A 75 20.72 -12.07 -3.60
CA GLN A 75 21.50 -10.89 -3.96
C GLN A 75 22.00 -10.91 -5.41
N THR A 76 21.22 -11.50 -6.32
CA THR A 76 21.56 -11.59 -7.75
C THR A 76 20.83 -10.56 -8.61
N LYS A 77 19.70 -10.03 -8.13
CA LYS A 77 18.90 -8.99 -8.79
C LYS A 77 18.76 -7.79 -7.85
N PRO A 78 19.01 -6.55 -8.31
CA PRO A 78 18.85 -5.36 -7.48
C PRO A 78 17.37 -5.12 -7.13
N TYR A 79 17.12 -4.53 -5.97
CA TYR A 79 15.82 -3.93 -5.66
C TYR A 79 15.73 -2.60 -6.42
N ASP A 80 14.75 -2.47 -7.31
CA ASP A 80 14.69 -1.36 -8.29
C ASP A 80 13.27 -0.79 -8.47
N ASN A 81 13.12 0.23 -9.32
CA ASN A 81 11.85 0.93 -9.52
C ASN A 81 10.72 0.05 -10.07
N ASP A 82 11.07 -1.11 -10.62
CA ASP A 82 10.10 -2.09 -11.11
C ASP A 82 9.66 -3.07 -10.02
N THR A 83 10.37 -3.10 -8.89
CA THR A 83 10.11 -4.00 -7.76
C THR A 83 8.86 -3.60 -6.99
N LEU A 84 7.91 -4.54 -6.88
CA LEU A 84 6.70 -4.41 -6.08
C LEU A 84 6.91 -5.03 -4.70
N GLN A 85 6.43 -4.35 -3.66
CA GLN A 85 6.42 -4.85 -2.30
C GLN A 85 4.99 -5.08 -1.82
N LEU A 86 4.77 -6.15 -1.07
CA LEU A 86 3.60 -6.30 -0.21
C LEU A 86 3.63 -5.24 0.89
N VAL A 87 2.69 -4.29 0.89
CA VAL A 87 2.71 -3.12 1.81
C VAL A 87 1.77 -3.24 3.00
N PHE A 88 1.23 -4.43 3.26
CA PHE A 88 0.44 -4.74 4.44
C PHE A 88 -0.69 -3.73 4.71
N SER A 89 -0.82 -3.29 5.95
CA SER A 89 -1.91 -2.40 6.39
C SER A 89 -1.86 -1.01 5.75
N THR A 90 -0.79 -0.63 5.05
CA THR A 90 -0.77 0.57 4.19
C THR A 90 -1.92 0.56 3.19
N THR A 91 -2.35 -0.63 2.76
CA THR A 91 -3.52 -0.86 1.90
C THR A 91 -4.80 -0.20 2.43
N LYS A 92 -4.97 -0.14 3.77
CA LYS A 92 -6.17 0.46 4.39
C LYS A 92 -6.31 1.95 4.08
N GLY A 93 -5.21 2.65 3.84
CA GLY A 93 -5.23 4.04 3.39
C GLY A 93 -5.85 4.17 1.99
N ILE A 94 -5.52 3.26 1.08
CA ILE A 94 -6.12 3.22 -0.27
C ILE A 94 -7.62 2.90 -0.20
N VAL A 95 -8.01 2.02 0.71
CA VAL A 95 -9.43 1.75 0.97
C VAL A 95 -10.16 2.97 1.52
N ALA A 96 -9.54 3.69 2.46
CA ALA A 96 -10.11 4.93 2.99
C ALA A 96 -10.27 5.99 1.89
N MET A 97 -9.28 6.11 0.98
CA MET A 97 -9.37 7.00 -0.19
C MET A 97 -10.54 6.61 -1.10
N ALA A 98 -10.76 5.32 -1.36
CA ALA A 98 -11.88 4.85 -2.17
C ALA A 98 -13.24 5.26 -1.55
N VAL A 99 -13.40 5.07 -0.23
CA VAL A 99 -14.61 5.52 0.48
C VAL A 99 -14.75 7.03 0.42
N ALA A 100 -13.66 7.79 0.63
CA ALA A 100 -13.68 9.25 0.56
C ALA A 100 -14.07 9.77 -0.84
N ILE A 101 -13.64 9.11 -1.91
CA ILE A 101 -14.07 9.42 -3.28
C ILE A 101 -15.58 9.18 -3.44
N CYS A 102 -16.11 8.06 -2.96
CA CYS A 102 -17.55 7.81 -2.98
C CYS A 102 -18.33 8.86 -2.17
N VAL A 103 -17.80 9.33 -1.03
CA VAL A 103 -18.40 10.41 -0.24
C VAL A 103 -18.37 11.73 -1.00
N GLN A 104 -17.24 12.09 -1.61
CA GLN A 104 -17.10 13.28 -2.43
C GLN A 104 -18.09 13.29 -3.62
N GLN A 105 -18.36 12.12 -4.20
CA GLN A 105 -19.33 11.94 -5.28
C GLN A 105 -20.79 11.89 -4.80
N GLY A 106 -21.05 11.98 -3.49
CA GLY A 106 -22.39 11.89 -2.90
C GLY A 106 -22.99 10.48 -2.90
N LEU A 107 -22.19 9.45 -3.15
CA LEU A 107 -22.60 8.04 -3.17
C LEU A 107 -22.61 7.41 -1.77
N LEU A 108 -21.74 7.90 -0.87
CA LEU A 108 -21.67 7.50 0.55
C LEU A 108 -21.77 8.70 1.47
N ASP A 109 -22.14 8.44 2.72
CA ASP A 109 -22.18 9.44 3.79
C ASP A 109 -21.64 8.77 5.06
N TYR A 110 -20.65 9.40 5.70
CA TYR A 110 -20.02 8.90 6.91
C TYR A 110 -21.01 8.74 8.07
N SER A 111 -22.00 9.62 8.18
CA SER A 111 -22.99 9.59 9.25
C SER A 111 -24.17 8.66 8.97
N ALA A 112 -24.31 8.17 7.74
CA ALA A 112 -25.38 7.25 7.40
C ALA A 112 -25.13 5.85 7.99
N LEU A 113 -26.23 5.16 8.28
CA LEU A 113 -26.20 3.75 8.66
C LEU A 113 -25.67 2.90 7.50
N VAL A 114 -24.87 1.89 7.81
CA VAL A 114 -24.36 0.91 6.83
C VAL A 114 -25.52 0.21 6.13
N THR A 115 -26.60 -0.08 6.85
CA THR A 115 -27.83 -0.73 6.35
C THR A 115 -28.54 0.04 5.24
N LYS A 116 -28.27 1.35 5.10
CA LYS A 116 -28.75 2.14 3.96
C LYS A 116 -28.16 1.65 2.62
N TYR A 117 -26.92 1.18 2.64
CA TYR A 117 -26.16 0.76 1.45
C TYR A 117 -26.03 -0.77 1.37
N TRP A 118 -26.05 -1.43 2.52
CA TRP A 118 -25.85 -2.85 2.69
C TRP A 118 -26.84 -3.41 3.74
N PRO A 119 -28.10 -3.68 3.35
CA PRO A 119 -29.15 -4.09 4.29
C PRO A 119 -28.82 -5.36 5.09
N GLU A 120 -28.19 -6.34 4.44
CA GLU A 120 -27.83 -7.64 5.02
C GLU A 120 -26.81 -7.52 6.16
N TYR A 121 -26.05 -6.42 6.21
CA TYR A 121 -25.15 -6.12 7.32
C TYR A 121 -25.88 -5.94 8.66
N GLY A 122 -27.15 -5.50 8.65
CA GLY A 122 -27.91 -5.12 9.84
C GLY A 122 -28.27 -6.27 10.80
N GLN A 123 -27.77 -7.48 10.56
CA GLN A 123 -28.05 -8.65 11.38
C GLN A 123 -27.25 -8.62 12.70
N ASN A 124 -27.75 -9.35 13.71
CA ASN A 124 -27.04 -9.64 14.96
C ASN A 124 -26.53 -8.41 15.73
N GLY A 125 -27.34 -7.33 15.80
CA GLY A 125 -27.07 -6.15 16.61
C GLY A 125 -26.23 -5.08 15.91
N LYS A 126 -26.12 -5.13 14.57
CA LYS A 126 -25.31 -4.22 13.75
C LYS A 126 -26.13 -3.14 13.05
N GLU A 127 -27.45 -3.10 13.23
CA GLU A 127 -28.40 -2.24 12.52
C GLU A 127 -28.13 -0.73 12.65
N ASN A 128 -27.51 -0.31 13.76
CA ASN A 128 -27.20 1.09 14.06
C ASN A 128 -25.77 1.51 13.73
N THR A 129 -24.97 0.63 13.10
CA THR A 129 -23.59 0.94 12.75
C THR A 129 -23.55 1.99 11.63
N THR A 130 -22.75 3.03 11.81
CA THR A 130 -22.51 4.04 10.78
C THR A 130 -21.32 3.68 9.89
N VAL A 131 -21.24 4.31 8.71
CA VAL A 131 -20.04 4.19 7.85
C VAL A 131 -18.78 4.67 8.59
N ALA A 132 -18.90 5.73 9.40
CA ALA A 132 -17.80 6.23 10.24
C ALA A 132 -17.34 5.19 11.29
N ASP A 133 -18.26 4.39 11.86
CA ASP A 133 -17.89 3.34 12.81
C ASP A 133 -17.05 2.24 12.14
N ILE A 134 -17.35 1.86 10.89
CA ILE A 134 -16.50 0.94 10.13
C ILE A 134 -15.10 1.55 9.92
N LEU A 135 -15.03 2.78 9.42
CA LEU A 135 -13.73 3.41 9.10
C LEU A 135 -12.87 3.74 10.31
N SER A 136 -13.48 3.86 11.48
CA SER A 136 -12.77 4.15 12.73
C SER A 136 -12.60 2.92 13.63
N HIS A 137 -12.77 1.71 13.09
CA HIS A 137 -12.58 0.45 13.81
C HIS A 137 -13.50 0.26 15.03
N ARG A 138 -14.74 0.76 14.94
CA ARG A 138 -15.73 0.71 16.01
C ARG A 138 -16.87 -0.28 15.75
N ALA A 139 -16.85 -0.97 14.61
CA ALA A 139 -17.90 -1.90 14.19
C ALA A 139 -17.96 -3.23 14.97
N GLY A 140 -16.97 -3.55 15.80
CA GLY A 140 -16.98 -4.76 16.62
C GLY A 140 -16.62 -6.06 15.90
N LEU A 141 -16.05 -5.99 14.70
CA LEU A 141 -15.75 -7.16 13.86
C LEU A 141 -14.25 -7.27 13.54
N PRO A 142 -13.31 -7.28 14.49
CA PRO A 142 -11.89 -7.14 14.17
C PRO A 142 -11.27 -8.33 13.41
N TYR A 143 -11.90 -9.51 13.47
CA TYR A 143 -11.47 -10.76 12.84
C TYR A 143 -12.70 -11.58 12.39
N VAL A 144 -12.47 -12.54 11.49
CA VAL A 144 -13.44 -13.58 11.08
C VAL A 144 -12.97 -14.95 11.56
N SER A 145 -13.91 -15.85 11.83
CA SER A 145 -13.59 -17.24 12.23
C SER A 145 -13.38 -18.16 11.03
N SER A 146 -13.65 -17.68 9.81
CA SER A 146 -13.45 -18.46 8.59
C SER A 146 -12.01 -18.93 8.44
N PRO A 147 -11.79 -20.14 7.89
CA PRO A 147 -10.46 -20.61 7.59
C PRO A 147 -9.79 -19.75 6.51
N VAL A 148 -8.46 -19.68 6.56
CA VAL A 148 -7.64 -18.77 5.74
C VAL A 148 -7.81 -18.99 4.24
N ASP A 149 -8.10 -20.21 3.80
CA ASP A 149 -8.36 -20.55 2.40
C ASP A 149 -9.62 -19.86 1.83
N GLN A 150 -10.58 -19.50 2.69
CA GLN A 150 -11.78 -18.74 2.31
C GLN A 150 -11.51 -17.24 2.13
N TYR A 151 -10.38 -16.70 2.59
CA TYR A 151 -10.13 -15.25 2.54
C TYR A 151 -10.02 -14.72 1.11
N THR A 152 -9.70 -15.59 0.15
CA THR A 152 -9.65 -15.24 -1.28
C THR A 152 -11.04 -15.13 -1.91
N ASN A 153 -12.08 -15.65 -1.25
CA ASN A 153 -13.47 -15.60 -1.71
C ASN A 153 -14.21 -14.42 -1.06
N TRP A 154 -14.30 -13.32 -1.79
CA TRP A 154 -14.99 -12.11 -1.35
C TRP A 154 -16.40 -12.39 -0.82
N THR A 155 -17.23 -13.10 -1.59
CA THR A 155 -18.63 -13.37 -1.22
C THR A 155 -18.74 -14.16 0.07
N ALA A 156 -17.87 -15.16 0.28
CA ALA A 156 -17.84 -15.92 1.53
C ALA A 156 -17.50 -15.03 2.72
N MET A 157 -16.52 -14.12 2.58
CA MET A 157 -16.15 -13.19 3.65
C MET A 157 -17.25 -12.17 3.95
N ILE A 158 -17.98 -11.70 2.94
CA ILE A 158 -19.12 -10.80 3.12
C ILE A 158 -20.24 -11.50 3.87
N HIS A 159 -20.62 -12.73 3.49
CA HIS A 159 -21.64 -13.49 4.20
C HIS A 159 -21.26 -13.76 5.67
N GLU A 160 -20.01 -14.16 5.92
CA GLU A 160 -19.51 -14.31 7.30
C GLU A 160 -19.69 -13.01 8.10
N LEU A 161 -19.28 -11.86 7.54
CA LEU A 161 -19.38 -10.56 8.22
C LEU A 161 -20.84 -10.10 8.43
N GLU A 162 -21.75 -10.46 7.52
CA GLU A 162 -23.19 -10.22 7.69
C GLU A 162 -23.73 -11.01 8.89
N GLU A 163 -23.39 -12.29 9.00
CA GLU A 163 -23.87 -13.20 10.04
C GLU A 163 -23.12 -13.06 11.37
N GLN A 164 -21.92 -12.51 11.38
CA GLN A 164 -21.11 -12.41 12.60
C GLN A 164 -21.73 -11.43 13.62
N GLN A 165 -21.85 -11.89 14.87
CA GLN A 165 -22.19 -11.02 16.00
C GLN A 165 -20.96 -10.18 16.38
N PRO A 166 -21.08 -8.85 16.54
CA PRO A 166 -19.95 -8.01 16.92
C PRO A 166 -19.54 -8.30 18.37
N LEU A 167 -18.23 -8.24 18.64
CA LEU A 167 -17.66 -8.49 19.97
C LEU A 167 -18.04 -7.42 21.01
N TRP A 168 -18.42 -6.24 20.53
CA TRP A 168 -18.94 -5.13 21.32
C TRP A 168 -20.03 -4.41 20.54
N VAL A 169 -20.86 -3.63 21.23
CA VAL A 169 -21.90 -2.83 20.56
C VAL A 169 -21.23 -1.82 19.60
N PRO A 170 -21.56 -1.83 18.30
CA PRO A 170 -20.95 -0.92 17.34
C PRO A 170 -21.01 0.54 17.80
N GLY A 171 -19.92 1.27 17.60
CA GLY A 171 -19.84 2.68 17.98
C GLY A 171 -19.65 2.94 19.48
N THR A 172 -19.40 1.94 20.33
CA THR A 172 -19.09 2.15 21.76
C THR A 172 -17.61 2.06 22.10
N THR A 173 -16.85 1.23 21.38
CA THR A 173 -15.43 0.94 21.62
C THR A 173 -14.65 0.95 20.31
N HIS A 174 -13.33 1.13 20.38
CA HIS A 174 -12.39 0.96 19.28
C HIS A 174 -11.62 -0.36 19.44
N GLY A 175 -11.51 -1.14 18.38
CA GLY A 175 -10.59 -2.29 18.32
C GLY A 175 -10.14 -2.52 16.88
N TYR A 176 -8.83 -2.53 16.65
CA TYR A 176 -8.26 -2.53 15.30
C TYR A 176 -8.74 -3.73 14.47
N HIS A 177 -9.41 -3.44 13.35
CA HIS A 177 -9.87 -4.45 12.41
C HIS A 177 -8.73 -4.80 11.46
N SER A 178 -7.80 -5.61 11.96
CA SER A 178 -6.56 -5.97 11.27
C SER A 178 -6.83 -6.61 9.92
N ILE A 179 -7.87 -7.45 9.84
CA ILE A 179 -8.21 -8.23 8.65
C ILE A 179 -9.50 -7.74 7.98
N THR A 180 -10.56 -7.50 8.75
CA THR A 180 -11.90 -7.29 8.18
C THR A 180 -12.16 -5.89 7.63
N TYR A 181 -11.34 -4.89 8.01
CA TYR A 181 -11.52 -3.49 7.58
C TYR A 181 -11.67 -3.36 6.06
N GLY A 182 -10.83 -4.09 5.32
CA GLY A 182 -10.81 -4.06 3.86
C GLY A 182 -12.13 -4.52 3.26
N TRP A 183 -12.68 -5.65 3.72
CA TRP A 183 -13.96 -6.16 3.22
C TRP A 183 -15.12 -5.28 3.64
N LEU A 184 -15.16 -4.83 4.90
CA LEU A 184 -16.23 -3.97 5.40
C LEU A 184 -16.33 -2.65 4.62
N ALA A 185 -15.21 -1.94 4.47
CA ALA A 185 -15.18 -0.67 3.75
C ALA A 185 -15.22 -0.86 2.23
N GLY A 186 -14.59 -1.91 1.71
CA GLY A 186 -14.58 -2.22 0.28
C GLY A 186 -15.96 -2.68 -0.24
N GLU A 187 -16.74 -3.38 0.57
CA GLU A 187 -18.09 -3.80 0.19
C GLU A 187 -19.03 -2.60 0.09
N LEU A 188 -18.92 -1.63 1.01
CA LEU A 188 -19.63 -0.36 0.87
C LEU A 188 -19.34 0.32 -0.48
N VAL A 189 -18.06 0.39 -0.89
CA VAL A 189 -17.67 0.94 -2.20
C VAL A 189 -18.29 0.14 -3.35
N ARG A 190 -18.21 -1.20 -3.33
CA ARG A 190 -18.80 -2.06 -4.38
C ARG A 190 -20.32 -1.91 -4.48
N ARG A 191 -21.01 -1.77 -3.34
CA ARG A 191 -22.47 -1.59 -3.27
C ARG A 191 -22.89 -0.27 -3.91
N VAL A 192 -22.16 0.81 -3.67
CA VAL A 192 -22.50 2.15 -4.20
C VAL A 192 -21.91 2.46 -5.57
N ASP A 193 -20.90 1.72 -6.04
CA ASP A 193 -20.29 1.95 -7.35
C ASP A 193 -21.34 1.77 -8.47
N PRO A 194 -21.64 2.82 -9.26
CA PRO A 194 -22.60 2.71 -10.36
C PRO A 194 -22.17 1.72 -11.44
N LYS A 195 -20.86 1.52 -11.61
CA LYS A 195 -20.29 0.59 -12.60
C LYS A 195 -20.22 -0.86 -12.09
N LYS A 196 -20.54 -1.11 -10.81
CA LYS A 196 -20.53 -2.44 -10.17
C LYS A 196 -19.21 -3.20 -10.38
N ARG A 197 -18.09 -2.49 -10.32
CA ARG A 197 -16.75 -3.06 -10.48
C ARG A 197 -16.35 -3.86 -9.24
N SER A 198 -15.31 -4.69 -9.41
CA SER A 198 -14.58 -5.22 -8.26
C SER A 198 -13.88 -4.09 -7.51
N PHE A 199 -13.43 -4.36 -6.28
CA PHE A 199 -12.80 -3.31 -5.47
C PHE A 199 -11.43 -2.92 -6.05
N GLY A 200 -10.64 -3.91 -6.48
CA GLY A 200 -9.36 -3.68 -7.15
C GLY A 200 -9.51 -2.86 -8.44
N GLN A 201 -10.55 -3.14 -9.24
CA GLN A 201 -10.81 -2.38 -10.45
C GLN A 201 -11.30 -0.96 -10.17
N PHE A 202 -12.11 -0.74 -9.12
CA PHE A 202 -12.47 0.60 -8.67
C PHE A 202 -11.22 1.42 -8.29
N VAL A 203 -10.33 0.84 -7.48
CA VAL A 203 -9.06 1.48 -7.10
C VAL A 203 -8.22 1.78 -8.34
N LYS A 204 -8.14 0.87 -9.30
CA LYS A 204 -7.41 1.10 -10.55
C LYS A 204 -7.93 2.31 -11.33
N ASP A 205 -9.24 2.37 -11.52
CA ASP A 205 -9.86 3.37 -12.38
C ASP A 205 -9.97 4.74 -11.73
N GLU A 206 -10.34 4.79 -10.45
CA GLU A 206 -10.67 6.03 -9.74
C GLU A 206 -9.48 6.60 -8.97
N ILE A 207 -8.48 5.78 -8.66
CA ILE A 207 -7.31 6.19 -7.86
C ILE A 207 -6.04 6.12 -8.71
N THR A 208 -5.59 4.92 -9.09
CA THR A 208 -4.21 4.76 -9.56
C THR A 208 -3.98 5.24 -10.99
N THR A 209 -4.98 5.09 -11.87
CA THR A 209 -4.92 5.58 -13.26
C THR A 209 -4.89 7.11 -13.32
N PRO A 210 -5.79 7.86 -12.65
CA PRO A 210 -5.75 9.33 -12.61
C PRO A 210 -4.47 9.89 -12.01
N THR A 211 -3.91 9.24 -10.98
CA THR A 211 -2.68 9.70 -10.32
C THR A 211 -1.41 9.22 -11.02
N GLN A 212 -1.50 8.36 -12.04
CA GLN A 212 -0.37 7.74 -12.74
C GLN A 212 0.58 7.04 -11.75
N THR A 213 -0.01 6.25 -10.87
CA THR A 213 0.71 5.48 -9.84
C THR A 213 0.40 4.02 -9.98
N GLU A 214 1.20 3.18 -9.36
CA GLU A 214 1.03 1.73 -9.37
C GLU A 214 0.68 1.23 -7.97
N PHE A 215 -0.55 0.75 -7.78
CA PHE A 215 -0.98 0.10 -6.55
C PHE A 215 -1.98 -0.99 -6.93
N HIS A 216 -1.69 -2.23 -6.56
CA HIS A 216 -2.49 -3.40 -6.92
C HIS A 216 -3.19 -3.95 -5.70
N ILE A 217 -4.50 -4.18 -5.83
CA ILE A 217 -5.30 -5.02 -4.94
C ILE A 217 -5.91 -6.07 -5.86
N GLY A 218 -5.41 -7.30 -5.78
CA GLY A 218 -5.54 -8.29 -6.86
C GLY A 218 -4.45 -8.08 -7.92
N LEU A 219 -3.24 -8.60 -7.65
CA LEU A 219 -2.10 -8.48 -8.54
C LEU A 219 -2.36 -9.26 -9.86
N PRO A 220 -2.14 -8.65 -11.03
CA PRO A 220 -2.15 -9.39 -12.30
C PRO A 220 -1.10 -10.51 -12.31
N PRO A 221 -1.44 -11.74 -12.78
CA PRO A 221 -0.50 -12.88 -12.73
C PRO A 221 0.82 -12.64 -13.46
N ASP A 222 0.81 -11.85 -14.53
CA ASP A 222 1.99 -11.48 -15.31
C ASP A 222 2.94 -10.54 -14.56
N MET A 223 2.49 -9.89 -13.47
CA MET A 223 3.32 -9.03 -12.63
C MET A 223 3.98 -9.76 -11.44
N GLN A 224 3.67 -11.05 -11.22
CA GLN A 224 4.19 -11.80 -10.07
C GLN A 224 5.74 -11.81 -9.99
N HIS A 225 6.41 -11.79 -11.14
CA HIS A 225 7.88 -11.76 -11.23
C HIS A 225 8.52 -10.47 -10.69
N ARG A 226 7.72 -9.43 -10.44
CA ARG A 226 8.14 -8.14 -9.88
C ARG A 226 8.02 -8.08 -8.36
N VAL A 227 7.37 -9.07 -7.73
CA VAL A 227 7.13 -9.06 -6.28
C VAL A 227 8.38 -9.53 -5.54
N SER A 228 9.02 -8.62 -4.81
CA SER A 228 10.06 -8.98 -3.85
C SER A 228 9.41 -9.68 -2.65
N LEU A 229 9.91 -10.87 -2.32
CA LEU A 229 9.31 -11.72 -1.30
C LEU A 229 9.51 -11.12 0.08
N VAL A 230 8.50 -11.25 0.93
CA VAL A 230 8.66 -11.00 2.35
C VAL A 230 9.66 -12.02 2.87
N VAL A 231 10.68 -11.56 3.58
CA VAL A 231 11.65 -12.39 4.31
C VAL A 231 11.34 -12.34 5.80
N PRO A 232 11.30 -13.49 6.50
CA PRO A 232 10.92 -13.50 7.90
C PRO A 232 12.08 -12.97 8.72
N GLN A 233 11.88 -11.86 9.43
CA GLN A 233 12.79 -11.52 10.53
C GLN A 233 12.59 -12.52 11.66
N LEU A 234 13.70 -13.10 12.14
CA LEU A 234 13.78 -14.28 13.01
C LEU A 234 12.99 -14.19 14.34
N ASP A 235 12.41 -13.04 14.71
CA ASP A 235 11.80 -12.78 16.02
C ASP A 235 10.28 -12.51 16.02
N ILE A 236 9.57 -12.61 14.89
CA ILE A 236 8.11 -12.31 14.84
C ILE A 236 7.24 -13.46 15.41
N LYS A 237 7.84 -14.57 15.85
CA LYS A 237 7.13 -15.82 16.23
C LYS A 237 6.09 -15.70 17.36
N ASN A 238 6.01 -14.60 18.11
CA ASN A 238 5.25 -14.56 19.38
C ASN A 238 4.13 -13.52 19.52
N ILE A 239 3.75 -12.75 18.48
CA ILE A 239 2.81 -11.62 18.70
C ILE A 239 1.40 -11.87 18.17
N LEU A 240 1.22 -12.79 17.24
CA LEU A 240 -0.07 -13.04 16.61
C LEU A 240 -0.35 -14.53 16.84
N ASN A 241 -1.41 -14.85 17.58
CA ASN A 241 -1.93 -16.20 17.68
C ASN A 241 -3.26 -16.22 16.93
N GLU A 242 -3.40 -17.18 16.00
CA GLU A 242 -4.63 -17.50 15.27
C GLU A 242 -5.17 -16.44 14.29
N SER A 243 -4.30 -15.91 13.42
CA SER A 243 -4.75 -15.13 12.26
C SER A 243 -3.85 -15.41 11.05
N MET A 244 -4.29 -15.11 9.83
CA MET A 244 -3.45 -15.16 8.60
C MET A 244 -2.02 -14.61 8.81
N LEU A 245 -1.88 -13.62 9.71
CA LEU A 245 -0.61 -12.98 10.09
C LEU A 245 0.41 -13.92 10.75
N THR A 246 0.01 -15.11 11.20
CA THR A 246 0.91 -16.10 11.81
C THR A 246 1.54 -17.03 10.78
N TYR A 247 0.91 -17.21 9.62
CA TYR A 247 1.40 -18.10 8.56
C TYR A 247 2.25 -17.32 7.58
N PHE A 248 3.51 -17.09 7.92
CA PHE A 248 4.42 -16.27 7.13
C PHE A 248 4.45 -16.62 5.62
N GLU A 249 4.37 -17.92 5.30
CA GLU A 249 4.39 -18.42 3.92
C GLU A 249 3.25 -17.88 3.06
N ILE A 250 2.12 -17.53 3.65
CA ILE A 250 0.95 -17.03 2.91
C ILE A 250 1.21 -15.68 2.24
N TRP A 251 2.11 -14.88 2.81
CA TRP A 251 2.45 -13.56 2.31
C TRP A 251 3.30 -13.59 1.03
N ASN A 252 3.78 -14.78 0.65
CA ASN A 252 4.54 -15.01 -0.57
C ASN A 252 3.78 -15.89 -1.57
N ASP A 253 2.55 -16.36 -1.25
CA ASP A 253 1.76 -17.19 -2.16
C ASP A 253 1.16 -16.33 -3.30
N PRO A 254 1.50 -16.61 -4.57
CA PRO A 254 0.92 -15.89 -5.72
C PRO A 254 -0.61 -15.90 -5.76
N LYS A 255 -1.28 -16.95 -5.26
CA LYS A 255 -2.75 -17.00 -5.20
C LYS A 255 -3.31 -15.94 -4.27
N ILE A 256 -2.61 -15.66 -3.18
CA ILE A 256 -2.98 -14.62 -2.22
C ILE A 256 -2.76 -13.26 -2.86
N HIS A 257 -1.62 -13.04 -3.50
CA HIS A 257 -1.32 -11.77 -4.19
C HIS A 257 -2.38 -11.41 -5.25
N GLN A 258 -2.88 -12.42 -5.96
CA GLN A 258 -3.89 -12.27 -7.02
C GLN A 258 -5.30 -12.03 -6.49
N ALA A 259 -5.57 -12.28 -5.20
CA ALA A 259 -6.88 -12.07 -4.61
C ALA A 259 -7.14 -10.58 -4.29
N GLU A 260 -8.40 -10.21 -4.10
CA GLU A 260 -8.77 -8.88 -3.56
C GLU A 260 -8.99 -8.98 -2.05
N ILE A 261 -7.91 -8.82 -1.27
CA ILE A 261 -7.92 -8.82 0.21
C ILE A 261 -7.50 -7.42 0.70
N PRO A 262 -8.38 -6.41 0.59
CA PRO A 262 -8.04 -4.98 0.65
C PRO A 262 -7.65 -4.45 2.04
N ASN A 263 -7.25 -5.31 2.98
CA ASN A 263 -6.75 -4.92 4.30
C ASN A 263 -5.22 -5.07 4.43
N ALA A 264 -4.60 -5.96 3.64
CA ALA A 264 -3.21 -6.35 3.86
C ALA A 264 -2.43 -6.72 2.59
N ILE A 265 -3.08 -7.08 1.47
CA ILE A 265 -2.34 -7.62 0.32
C ILE A 265 -2.03 -6.62 -0.79
N GLY A 266 -2.16 -5.32 -0.51
CA GLY A 266 -1.81 -4.29 -1.46
C GLY A 266 -0.34 -4.39 -1.86
N MET A 267 -0.07 -4.22 -3.15
CA MET A 267 1.29 -4.24 -3.70
C MET A 267 1.59 -2.97 -4.46
N SER A 268 2.72 -2.35 -4.16
CA SER A 268 3.06 -1.05 -4.72
C SER A 268 4.56 -0.76 -4.61
N THR A 269 4.95 0.41 -5.10
CA THR A 269 6.27 1.02 -4.92
C THR A 269 6.17 2.18 -3.92
N ALA A 270 7.26 2.51 -3.22
CA ALA A 270 7.27 3.65 -2.28
C ALA A 270 6.90 4.97 -3.00
N TRP A 271 7.40 5.15 -4.23
CA TRP A 271 7.08 6.32 -5.07
C TRP A 271 5.58 6.45 -5.33
N SER A 272 4.92 5.34 -5.70
CA SER A 272 3.49 5.33 -5.99
C SER A 272 2.68 5.67 -4.74
N ILE A 273 3.02 5.10 -3.58
CA ILE A 273 2.34 5.39 -2.32
C ILE A 273 2.52 6.86 -1.93
N ALA A 274 3.75 7.39 -1.96
CA ALA A 274 4.02 8.78 -1.60
C ALA A 274 3.29 9.75 -2.52
N ARG A 275 3.27 9.47 -3.83
CA ARG A 275 2.53 10.26 -4.82
C ARG A 275 1.02 10.20 -4.59
N LEU A 276 0.47 9.03 -4.30
CA LEU A 276 -0.96 8.85 -4.01
C LEU A 276 -1.40 9.74 -2.86
N TYR A 277 -0.70 9.68 -1.72
CA TYR A 277 -1.01 10.53 -0.57
C TYR A 277 -0.84 12.01 -0.88
N ALA A 278 0.21 12.39 -1.60
CA ALA A 278 0.42 13.79 -1.98
C ALA A 278 -0.69 14.31 -2.90
N ALA A 279 -1.13 13.49 -3.88
CA ALA A 279 -2.20 13.83 -4.82
C ALA A 279 -3.56 13.95 -4.11
N PHE A 280 -3.76 13.15 -3.06
CA PHE A 280 -4.99 13.18 -2.26
C PHE A 280 -5.09 14.45 -1.39
N ILE A 281 -3.96 15.04 -1.01
CA ILE A 281 -3.91 16.28 -0.22
C ILE A 281 -3.94 17.52 -1.14
N GLY A 282 -3.37 17.45 -2.34
CA GLY A 282 -3.36 18.57 -3.27
C GLY A 282 -2.66 18.27 -4.60
N ASN A 283 -2.34 19.33 -5.35
CA ASN A 283 -1.69 19.19 -6.65
C ASN A 283 -0.26 18.65 -6.51
N VAL A 284 0.11 17.73 -7.40
CA VAL A 284 1.42 17.07 -7.41
C VAL A 284 2.11 17.20 -8.76
N LYS A 285 3.43 17.23 -8.77
CA LYS A 285 4.26 17.09 -9.97
C LYS A 285 4.77 15.65 -10.12
N ASN A 286 5.05 15.20 -11.33
CA ASN A 286 5.76 13.95 -11.58
C ASN A 286 7.27 14.12 -11.32
N LYS A 287 8.04 13.02 -11.45
CA LYS A 287 9.51 13.00 -11.25
C LYS A 287 10.30 13.88 -12.22
N PHE A 288 9.67 14.37 -13.29
CA PHE A 288 10.24 15.30 -14.27
C PHE A 288 9.76 16.74 -14.07
N GLY A 289 9.04 17.03 -12.98
CA GLY A 289 8.54 18.36 -12.65
C GLY A 289 7.31 18.81 -13.44
N GLN A 290 6.67 17.93 -14.23
CA GLN A 290 5.42 18.21 -14.93
C GLN A 290 4.23 17.96 -14.00
N ARG A 291 3.13 18.70 -14.16
CA ARG A 291 1.91 18.47 -13.37
C ARG A 291 1.19 17.21 -13.84
#